data_AF-A0A1X6NPB2-F1
#
_entry.id   AF-A0A1X6NPB2-F1
#
_cell.length_a   1.000
_cell.length_b   1.000
_cell.length_c   1.000
_cell.angle_alpha   90.00
_cell.angle_beta   90.00
_cell.angle_gamma   90.00
#
_symmetry.space_group_name_H-M   'P 1'
#
loop_
_entity.id
_entity.type
_entity.pdbx_description
1 polymer ?
#
loop_
_entity_poly.entity_id
_entity_poly.type
_entity_poly.pdbx_seq_one_letter_code
_entity_poly.pdbx_strand_id
1 'polypeptide(L)'
;MMQSFAAEQAARVNVNVSHFNELRGMVVNIATAVSASAQSAAASSNRLDGAMAKVVAGNTEVTTAMASIKASAPHLYAAMHRPSKRAKQMAGGSGRVLANRGGVADTHDNGSGGSGTATGDSGLDGYEGIADDGGGGAASAKVLSPRATPTYYYDVVHNITIPPEMVTDTLKSEPLFNQLRTLLTLCHVSTGNQGLFGSLAVNGLYQDGVKRTKEMRSRGGVTGTINAAKTVRMTNIVKNKVTLYLRQLYWMHSVVPTVIKQPHAASFDNMKSAELGEDEQKALAEALRRIADEDVLAPNHALRDPIKATSSVLRDQLKKMSGRPGTTGPINVILSSSPFRELLAEAEKNVKAKYK
;
A
#
# COMPACT_ATOMS: atom_id res chain seq x y z
N MET A 1 -14.26 47.80 -59.32
CA MET A 1 -13.63 47.98 -58.00
C MET A 1 -14.62 47.80 -56.85
N MET A 2 -15.66 48.66 -56.65
CA MET A 2 -16.51 48.57 -55.44
C MET A 2 -17.12 47.18 -55.15
N GLN A 3 -17.53 46.41 -56.16
CA GLN A 3 -18.05 45.04 -55.95
C GLN A 3 -17.04 44.04 -55.36
N SER A 4 -15.73 44.14 -55.69
CA SER A 4 -14.74 43.19 -55.13
C SER A 4 -14.47 43.48 -53.66
N PHE A 5 -14.44 44.76 -53.26
CA PHE A 5 -14.27 45.16 -51.87
C PHE A 5 -15.46 44.70 -50.99
N ALA A 6 -16.69 44.82 -51.50
CA ALA A 6 -17.88 44.32 -50.81
C ALA A 6 -17.86 42.79 -50.62
N ALA A 7 -17.45 42.03 -51.65
CA ALA A 7 -17.32 40.58 -51.56
C ALA A 7 -16.21 40.15 -50.58
N GLU A 8 -15.06 40.83 -50.59
CA GLU A 8 -13.96 40.54 -49.66
C GLU A 8 -14.34 40.86 -48.21
N GLN A 9 -15.03 41.98 -47.97
CA GLN A 9 -15.52 42.36 -46.64
C GLN A 9 -16.55 41.34 -46.11
N ALA A 10 -17.45 40.86 -46.97
CA ALA A 10 -18.40 39.79 -46.62
C ALA A 10 -17.70 38.47 -46.27
N ALA A 11 -16.67 38.08 -47.04
CA ALA A 11 -15.87 36.89 -46.74
C ALA A 11 -15.14 37.00 -45.39
N ARG A 12 -14.50 38.15 -45.11
CA ARG A 12 -13.83 38.44 -43.82
C ARG A 12 -14.81 38.36 -42.64
N VAL A 13 -16.03 38.89 -42.78
CA VAL A 13 -17.08 38.78 -41.75
C VAL A 13 -17.51 37.33 -41.53
N ASN A 14 -17.71 36.55 -42.61
CA ASN A 14 -18.17 35.16 -42.51
C ASN A 14 -17.13 34.25 -41.81
N VAL A 15 -15.84 34.45 -42.10
CA VAL A 15 -14.72 33.77 -41.41
C VAL A 15 -14.73 34.10 -39.90
N ASN A 16 -14.90 35.37 -39.53
CA ASN A 16 -14.96 35.77 -38.12
C ASN A 16 -16.16 35.17 -37.37
N VAL A 17 -17.33 35.06 -38.04
CA VAL A 17 -18.51 34.38 -37.47
C VAL A 17 -18.25 32.89 -37.27
N SER A 18 -17.55 32.23 -38.21
CA SER A 18 -17.16 30.82 -38.08
C SER A 18 -16.26 30.60 -36.86
N HIS A 19 -15.17 31.36 -36.73
CA HIS A 19 -14.25 31.27 -35.60
C HIS A 19 -14.92 31.57 -34.25
N PHE A 20 -15.87 32.52 -34.20
CA PHE A 20 -16.62 32.82 -32.98
C PHE A 20 -17.53 31.66 -32.54
N ASN A 21 -18.20 30.99 -33.49
CA ASN A 21 -19.02 29.82 -33.19
C ASN A 21 -18.18 28.62 -32.74
N GLU A 22 -17.02 28.41 -33.35
CA GLU A 22 -16.06 27.36 -32.95
C GLU A 22 -15.51 27.61 -31.53
N LEU A 23 -15.08 28.84 -31.24
CA LEU A 23 -14.65 29.25 -29.89
C LEU A 23 -15.77 29.07 -28.85
N ARG A 24 -17.01 29.44 -29.19
CA ARG A 24 -18.18 29.22 -28.33
C ARG A 24 -18.41 27.73 -28.06
N GLY A 25 -18.24 26.87 -29.06
CA GLY A 25 -18.29 25.41 -28.91
C GLY A 25 -17.22 24.88 -27.97
N MET A 26 -15.97 25.33 -28.13
CA MET A 26 -14.87 24.97 -27.22
C MET A 26 -15.14 25.39 -25.77
N VAL A 27 -15.64 26.61 -25.54
CA VAL A 27 -15.97 27.11 -24.19
C VAL A 27 -17.08 26.28 -23.53
N VAL A 28 -18.12 25.89 -24.27
CA VAL A 28 -19.18 25.00 -23.75
C VAL A 28 -18.65 23.62 -23.41
N ASN A 29 -17.79 23.04 -24.26
CA ASN A 29 -17.16 21.74 -24.00
C ASN A 29 -16.25 21.78 -22.76
N ILE A 30 -15.47 22.86 -22.57
CA ILE A 30 -14.64 23.08 -21.38
C ILE A 30 -15.51 23.20 -20.13
N ALA A 31 -16.58 24.01 -20.14
CA ALA A 31 -17.49 24.16 -19.01
C ALA A 31 -18.16 22.82 -18.60
N THR A 32 -18.53 22.01 -19.59
CA THR A 32 -19.10 20.67 -19.39
C THR A 32 -18.08 19.72 -18.76
N ALA A 33 -16.84 19.70 -19.27
CA ALA A 33 -15.75 18.89 -18.73
C ALA A 33 -15.36 19.28 -17.30
N VAL A 34 -15.30 20.59 -16.99
CA VAL A 34 -15.05 21.12 -15.64
C VAL A 34 -16.17 20.70 -14.68
N SER A 35 -17.43 20.76 -15.11
CA SER A 35 -18.58 20.36 -14.29
C SER A 35 -18.56 18.85 -13.96
N ALA A 36 -18.28 18.00 -14.97
CA ALA A 36 -18.13 16.56 -14.77
C ALA A 36 -16.92 16.20 -13.89
N SER A 37 -15.83 16.96 -14.00
CA SER A 37 -14.65 16.83 -13.15
C SER A 37 -14.96 17.17 -11.68
N ALA A 38 -15.68 18.28 -11.43
CA ALA A 38 -16.11 18.69 -10.09
C ALA A 38 -17.03 17.66 -9.42
N GLN A 39 -18.01 17.12 -10.17
CA GLN A 39 -18.86 16.02 -9.69
C GLN A 39 -18.05 14.76 -9.36
N SER A 40 -17.06 14.42 -10.19
CA SER A 40 -16.16 13.28 -9.98
C SER A 40 -15.27 13.48 -8.73
N ALA A 41 -14.80 14.69 -8.48
CA ALA A 41 -14.02 15.04 -7.29
C ALA A 41 -14.87 14.93 -6.00
N ALA A 42 -16.10 15.45 -6.01
CA ALA A 42 -17.04 15.34 -4.89
C ALA A 42 -17.38 13.86 -4.58
N ALA A 43 -17.66 13.05 -5.61
CA ALA A 43 -17.89 11.62 -5.46
C ALA A 43 -16.63 10.87 -4.96
N SER A 44 -15.44 11.38 -5.23
CA SER A 44 -14.18 10.85 -4.70
C SER A 44 -14.01 11.17 -3.21
N SER A 45 -14.29 12.40 -2.76
CA SER A 45 -14.25 12.78 -1.34
C SER A 45 -15.20 11.92 -0.51
N ASN A 46 -16.48 11.83 -0.91
CA ASN A 46 -17.47 11.04 -0.19
C ASN A 46 -17.07 9.56 -0.03
N ARG A 47 -16.30 9.01 -0.98
CA ARG A 47 -15.72 7.65 -0.90
C ARG A 47 -14.51 7.58 0.03
N LEU A 48 -13.66 8.62 0.05
CA LEU A 48 -12.55 8.74 1.00
C LEU A 48 -13.07 8.83 2.43
N ASP A 49 -14.03 9.71 2.69
CA ASP A 49 -14.60 9.96 4.01
C ASP A 49 -15.34 8.72 4.53
N GLY A 50 -16.14 8.06 3.68
CA GLY A 50 -16.77 6.77 3.99
C GLY A 50 -15.78 5.62 4.18
N ALA A 51 -14.56 5.69 3.64
CA ALA A 51 -13.49 4.74 3.91
C ALA A 51 -12.78 5.05 5.23
N MET A 52 -12.52 6.32 5.53
CA MET A 52 -11.93 6.75 6.80
C MET A 52 -12.82 6.39 7.99
N ALA A 53 -14.13 6.62 7.89
CA ALA A 53 -15.10 6.22 8.91
C ALA A 53 -15.04 4.70 9.22
N LYS A 54 -14.92 3.86 8.18
CA LYS A 54 -14.78 2.40 8.35
C LYS A 54 -13.44 1.99 8.96
N VAL A 55 -12.35 2.70 8.63
CA VAL A 55 -11.03 2.47 9.27
C VAL A 55 -11.05 2.86 10.75
N VAL A 56 -11.70 3.97 11.11
CA VAL A 56 -11.88 4.38 12.51
C VAL A 56 -12.71 3.34 13.28
N ALA A 57 -13.84 2.90 12.75
CA ALA A 57 -14.68 1.86 13.35
C ALA A 57 -13.90 0.55 13.58
N GLY A 58 -13.26 0.00 12.55
CA GLY A 58 -12.44 -1.21 12.67
C GLY A 58 -11.27 -1.05 13.65
N ASN A 59 -10.69 0.14 13.79
CA ASN A 59 -9.66 0.40 14.79
C ASN A 59 -10.22 0.41 16.24
N THR A 60 -11.46 0.87 16.44
CA THR A 60 -12.14 0.75 17.75
C THR A 60 -12.53 -0.69 18.07
N GLU A 61 -12.96 -1.49 17.08
CA GLU A 61 -13.21 -2.93 17.23
C GLU A 61 -11.95 -3.69 17.63
N VAL A 62 -10.84 -3.47 16.92
CA VAL A 62 -9.53 -4.06 17.25
C VAL A 62 -9.04 -3.64 18.64
N THR A 63 -9.23 -2.37 19.03
CA THR A 63 -8.86 -1.88 20.36
C THR A 63 -9.70 -2.57 21.45
N THR A 64 -11.00 -2.75 21.22
CA THR A 64 -11.91 -3.44 22.15
C THR A 64 -11.56 -4.93 22.27
N ALA A 65 -11.31 -5.61 21.15
CA ALA A 65 -10.86 -7.00 21.14
C ALA A 65 -9.52 -7.18 21.88
N MET A 66 -8.56 -6.26 21.68
CA MET A 66 -7.29 -6.27 22.40
C MET A 66 -7.47 -6.08 23.92
N ALA A 67 -8.43 -5.25 24.34
CA ALA A 67 -8.80 -5.10 25.75
C ALA A 67 -9.43 -6.38 26.33
N SER A 68 -10.35 -7.03 25.60
CA SER A 68 -10.93 -8.31 26.01
C SER A 68 -9.90 -9.44 26.12
N ILE A 69 -8.93 -9.50 25.19
CA ILE A 69 -7.81 -10.46 25.25
C ILE A 69 -6.92 -10.17 26.46
N LYS A 70 -6.58 -8.90 26.72
CA LYS A 70 -5.79 -8.49 27.89
C LYS A 70 -6.51 -8.81 29.21
N ALA A 71 -7.82 -8.62 29.29
CA ALA A 71 -8.64 -8.99 30.45
C ALA A 71 -8.75 -10.52 30.65
N SER A 72 -8.63 -11.31 29.56
CA SER A 72 -8.68 -12.79 29.62
C SER A 72 -7.34 -13.43 30.00
N ALA A 73 -6.22 -12.71 29.89
CA ALA A 73 -4.88 -13.23 30.14
C ALA A 73 -4.66 -13.89 31.53
N PRO A 74 -5.24 -13.40 32.66
CA PRO A 74 -5.09 -14.04 33.97
C PRO A 74 -5.63 -15.48 34.01
N HIS A 75 -6.72 -15.77 33.28
CA HIS A 75 -7.33 -17.10 33.27
C HIS A 75 -6.51 -18.13 32.48
N LEU A 76 -5.74 -17.71 31.48
CA LEU A 76 -4.89 -18.60 30.68
C LEU A 76 -3.68 -19.13 31.46
N TYR A 77 -3.06 -18.30 32.31
CA TYR A 77 -1.97 -18.75 33.18
C TYR A 77 -2.46 -19.59 34.36
N ALA A 78 -3.61 -19.25 34.95
CA ALA A 78 -4.22 -20.03 36.03
C ALA A 78 -4.55 -21.48 35.63
N ALA A 79 -4.82 -21.73 34.35
CA ALA A 79 -5.15 -23.06 33.83
C ALA A 79 -3.98 -24.06 33.82
N MET A 80 -2.71 -23.60 33.78
CA MET A 80 -1.55 -24.50 33.68
C MET A 80 -1.14 -25.14 35.02
N HIS A 81 -1.46 -24.54 36.16
CA HIS A 81 -1.14 -25.08 37.49
C HIS A 81 -2.35 -25.70 38.21
N ARG A 82 -2.96 -26.71 37.58
CA ARG A 82 -3.89 -27.64 38.26
C ARG A 82 -3.20 -28.98 38.53
N PRO A 83 -2.75 -29.28 39.76
CA PRO A 83 -2.07 -30.54 40.07
C PRO A 83 -2.94 -31.76 39.74
N SER A 84 -2.39 -32.71 38.98
CA SER A 84 -3.10 -33.94 38.62
C SER A 84 -3.30 -34.85 39.84
N LYS A 85 -4.37 -35.66 39.85
CA LYS A 85 -4.66 -36.58 40.97
C LYS A 85 -3.49 -37.51 41.29
N ARG A 86 -2.70 -37.90 40.28
CA ARG A 86 -1.51 -38.77 40.41
C ARG A 86 -0.37 -38.12 41.22
N ALA A 87 -0.21 -36.80 41.16
CA ALA A 87 0.82 -36.09 41.92
C ALA A 87 0.58 -36.13 43.44
N LYS A 88 -0.69 -36.06 43.88
CA LYS A 88 -1.04 -36.21 45.30
C LYS A 88 -0.79 -37.61 45.87
N GLN A 89 -0.68 -38.63 45.01
CA GLN A 89 -0.56 -40.03 45.44
C GLN A 89 0.89 -40.50 45.63
N MET A 90 1.88 -39.75 45.12
CA MET A 90 3.32 -40.03 45.32
C MET A 90 3.92 -39.28 46.52
N ALA A 91 3.15 -38.42 47.18
CA ALA A 91 3.61 -37.56 48.29
C ALA A 91 3.34 -38.14 49.70
N GLY A 92 2.86 -39.39 49.80
CA GLY A 92 2.61 -40.08 51.07
C GLY A 92 3.18 -41.49 51.05
N GLY A 93 4.42 -41.67 51.55
CA GLY A 93 5.13 -42.95 51.39
C GLY A 93 6.31 -43.25 52.33
N SER A 94 6.68 -42.37 53.27
CA SER A 94 7.58 -42.62 54.43
C SER A 94 7.71 -41.32 55.25
N GLY A 95 7.75 -41.32 56.58
CA GLY A 95 7.54 -42.41 57.56
C GLY A 95 7.85 -41.92 58.99
N ARG A 96 7.37 -42.66 60.03
CA ARG A 96 7.46 -42.34 61.49
C ARG A 96 6.56 -41.14 61.88
N VAL A 97 5.48 -41.26 62.67
CA VAL A 97 5.26 -41.84 64.01
C VAL A 97 5.90 -41.03 65.16
N LEU A 98 5.10 -40.19 65.83
CA LEU A 98 4.90 -40.26 67.29
C LEU A 98 3.59 -39.56 67.76
N ALA A 99 3.17 -39.85 68.99
CA ALA A 99 1.85 -39.74 69.62
C ALA A 99 1.24 -38.34 69.93
N ASN A 100 -0.08 -38.35 70.25
CA ASN A 100 -0.87 -37.38 71.04
C ASN A 100 -1.18 -36.00 70.39
N ARG A 101 -2.27 -35.26 70.72
CA ARG A 101 -3.36 -35.39 71.75
C ARG A 101 -4.60 -34.54 71.34
N GLY A 102 -5.84 -34.97 71.63
CA GLY A 102 -7.09 -34.16 71.49
C GLY A 102 -7.54 -33.91 70.03
N GLY A 103 -8.80 -33.63 69.67
CA GLY A 103 -9.95 -33.06 70.40
C GLY A 103 -10.07 -31.55 70.09
N VAL A 104 -11.22 -30.93 69.78
CA VAL A 104 -12.65 -31.32 69.71
C VAL A 104 -13.31 -30.62 68.48
N ALA A 105 -14.61 -30.81 68.25
CA ALA A 105 -15.36 -30.47 67.03
C ALA A 105 -15.75 -28.98 66.81
N ASP A 106 -16.16 -28.72 65.56
CA ASP A 106 -17.40 -28.02 65.14
C ASP A 106 -17.52 -26.49 64.86
N THR A 107 -18.34 -26.23 63.83
CA THR A 107 -19.22 -25.07 63.55
C THR A 107 -18.72 -23.63 63.21
N HIS A 108 -19.19 -23.20 62.02
CA HIS A 108 -19.86 -21.92 61.66
C HIS A 108 -19.18 -20.52 61.48
N ASP A 109 -19.72 -19.84 60.46
CA ASP A 109 -19.93 -18.40 60.17
C ASP A 109 -18.83 -17.32 60.24
N ASN A 110 -18.52 -16.78 59.04
CA ASN A 110 -18.99 -15.47 58.55
C ASN A 110 -18.98 -14.24 59.51
N GLY A 111 -18.16 -13.22 59.19
CA GLY A 111 -18.21 -11.90 59.85
C GLY A 111 -17.19 -10.89 59.31
N SER A 112 -17.63 -9.67 58.99
CA SER A 112 -16.78 -8.55 58.54
C SER A 112 -16.50 -7.56 59.69
N GLY A 113 -15.33 -6.90 59.77
CA GLY A 113 -15.22 -5.73 60.68
C GLY A 113 -13.89 -5.10 61.13
N GLY A 114 -12.91 -4.84 60.25
CA GLY A 114 -11.98 -3.68 60.35
C GLY A 114 -11.03 -3.49 61.55
N SER A 115 -10.40 -2.30 61.57
CA SER A 115 -9.47 -1.73 62.59
C SER A 115 -8.04 -2.32 62.73
N GLY A 116 -7.09 -1.50 63.24
CA GLY A 116 -5.89 -2.00 63.94
C GLY A 116 -4.50 -1.61 63.38
N THR A 117 -4.03 -0.41 63.69
CA THR A 117 -2.67 0.14 63.46
C THR A 117 -1.49 -0.58 64.14
N ALA A 118 -0.27 -0.25 63.67
CA ALA A 118 1.03 -0.26 64.39
C ALA A 118 1.76 -1.64 64.52
N THR A 119 3.10 -1.77 64.56
CA THR A 119 4.26 -0.84 64.37
C THR A 119 5.57 -1.63 64.11
N GLY A 120 6.63 -0.98 63.58
CA GLY A 120 8.03 -1.44 63.71
C GLY A 120 8.82 -1.61 62.39
N ASP A 121 10.13 -1.31 62.27
CA ASP A 121 10.94 -0.09 62.52
C ASP A 121 12.42 -0.35 62.08
N SER A 122 13.31 0.66 62.15
CA SER A 122 14.72 0.79 61.70
C SER A 122 14.90 1.24 60.24
N GLY A 123 15.64 2.32 59.90
CA GLY A 123 16.54 3.22 60.66
C GLY A 123 18.02 2.98 60.28
N LEU A 124 18.90 3.96 60.03
CA LEU A 124 18.89 5.44 60.12
C LEU A 124 19.54 6.03 58.81
N ASP A 125 19.76 7.32 58.54
CA ASP A 125 19.63 8.62 59.28
C ASP A 125 19.12 9.72 58.28
N GLY A 126 19.26 11.06 58.35
CA GLY A 126 20.11 12.03 59.08
C GLY A 126 21.27 12.56 58.19
N TYR A 127 21.52 13.86 57.98
CA TYR A 127 20.91 15.15 58.38
C TYR A 127 20.92 16.12 57.15
N GLU A 128 20.16 17.23 56.98
CA GLU A 128 19.39 18.21 57.78
C GLU A 128 20.08 19.55 58.17
N GLY A 129 19.31 20.65 58.14
CA GLY A 129 19.67 22.04 58.50
C GLY A 129 20.01 23.02 57.34
N ILE A 130 19.51 24.26 57.22
CA ILE A 130 18.24 24.99 57.50
C ILE A 130 18.50 26.48 57.14
N ALA A 131 17.50 27.16 56.55
CA ALA A 131 17.28 28.62 56.47
C ALA A 131 18.12 29.59 55.60
N ASP A 132 17.39 30.28 54.70
CA ASP A 132 17.27 31.75 54.53
C ASP A 132 17.82 32.51 53.29
N ASP A 133 17.08 33.60 53.02
CA ASP A 133 17.24 34.75 52.11
C ASP A 133 17.25 34.56 50.58
N GLY A 134 16.87 35.63 49.87
CA GLY A 134 16.36 35.59 48.50
C GLY A 134 17.32 36.04 47.39
N GLY A 135 16.99 35.64 46.16
CA GLY A 135 17.70 36.09 44.96
C GLY A 135 16.95 35.75 43.67
N GLY A 136 16.52 36.77 42.92
CA GLY A 136 15.92 36.59 41.60
C GLY A 136 16.97 36.22 40.56
N GLY A 137 17.01 34.95 40.13
CA GLY A 137 17.96 34.44 39.13
C GLY A 137 17.24 33.73 37.98
N ALA A 138 17.56 34.10 36.74
CA ALA A 138 16.85 33.65 35.55
C ALA A 138 16.76 32.12 35.43
N ALA A 139 15.57 31.61 35.12
CA ALA A 139 15.38 30.24 34.69
C ALA A 139 16.11 30.02 33.36
N SER A 140 17.33 29.47 33.41
CA SER A 140 18.09 29.08 32.22
C SER A 140 17.29 28.08 31.40
N ALA A 141 16.63 28.58 30.35
CA ALA A 141 15.90 27.77 29.40
C ALA A 141 16.86 26.69 28.86
N LYS A 142 16.59 25.43 29.23
CA LYS A 142 17.43 24.29 28.87
C LYS A 142 17.42 24.14 27.35
N VAL A 143 18.42 24.73 26.70
CA VAL A 143 18.54 24.80 25.24
C VAL A 143 18.38 23.38 24.71
N LEU A 144 17.29 23.16 23.97
CA LEU A 144 17.04 21.89 23.31
C LEU A 144 18.14 21.70 22.27
N SER A 145 19.13 20.86 22.58
CA SER A 145 20.24 20.57 21.69
C SER A 145 19.73 20.27 20.28
N PRO A 146 20.42 20.73 19.23
CA PRO A 146 20.01 20.52 17.85
C PRO A 146 19.62 19.05 17.63
N ARG A 147 18.37 18.85 17.20
CA ARG A 147 17.74 17.53 17.05
C ARG A 147 18.68 16.60 16.29
N ALA A 148 19.30 15.67 17.02
CA ALA A 148 20.41 14.88 16.51
C ALA A 148 20.09 14.29 15.13
N THR A 149 20.90 14.65 14.13
CA THR A 149 20.73 14.16 12.77
C THR A 149 20.89 12.63 12.78
N PRO A 150 19.96 11.88 12.15
CA PRO A 150 19.98 10.44 12.25
C PRO A 150 21.20 9.88 11.53
N THR A 151 22.08 9.20 12.28
CA THR A 151 23.30 8.56 11.78
C THR A 151 23.00 7.55 10.66
N TYR A 152 21.76 7.02 10.63
CA TYR A 152 21.22 6.27 9.50
C TYR A 152 20.03 6.99 8.87
N TYR A 153 20.29 7.65 7.73
CA TYR A 153 19.28 8.21 6.84
C TYR A 153 19.36 7.53 5.46
N TYR A 154 18.21 7.25 4.86
CA TYR A 154 18.13 6.67 3.52
C TYR A 154 16.91 7.23 2.79
N ASP A 155 17.13 8.09 1.81
CA ASP A 155 16.12 8.92 1.14
C ASP A 155 14.89 8.14 0.65
N VAL A 156 15.10 6.97 0.04
CA VAL A 156 14.01 6.10 -0.43
C VAL A 156 13.01 5.83 0.69
N VAL A 157 13.48 5.64 1.93
CA VAL A 157 12.67 5.25 3.09
C VAL A 157 12.18 6.43 3.93
N HIS A 158 13.06 7.37 4.24
CA HIS A 158 12.80 8.42 5.23
C HIS A 158 12.25 9.72 4.62
N ASN A 159 12.49 9.98 3.33
CA ASN A 159 11.84 11.08 2.64
C ASN A 159 10.32 10.81 2.54
N ILE A 160 9.49 11.84 2.65
CA ILE A 160 8.03 11.72 2.57
C ILE A 160 7.51 11.50 1.14
N THR A 161 8.30 11.87 0.13
CA THR A 161 7.90 11.79 -1.29
C THR A 161 7.74 10.35 -1.76
N ILE A 162 6.81 10.12 -2.69
CA ILE A 162 6.75 8.87 -3.45
C ILE A 162 7.78 8.97 -4.59
N PRO A 163 8.69 7.99 -4.76
CA PRO A 163 9.66 8.03 -5.86
C PRO A 163 8.97 8.03 -7.23
N PRO A 164 9.52 8.75 -8.23
CA PRO A 164 8.89 8.95 -9.53
C PRO A 164 8.75 7.67 -10.38
N GLU A 165 9.47 6.60 -10.04
CA GLU A 165 9.35 5.28 -10.66
C GLU A 165 8.01 4.58 -10.34
N MET A 166 7.35 4.97 -9.26
CA MET A 166 6.11 4.35 -8.78
C MET A 166 4.93 4.75 -9.66
N VAL A 167 4.23 3.80 -10.29
CA VAL A 167 3.04 4.06 -11.11
C VAL A 167 1.87 4.56 -10.24
N THR A 168 1.85 5.87 -9.99
CA THR A 168 0.77 6.56 -9.27
C THR A 168 -0.47 6.74 -10.10
N ASP A 169 -0.32 6.80 -11.42
CA ASP A 169 -1.36 7.27 -12.34
C ASP A 169 -2.36 6.16 -12.68
N THR A 170 -3.57 6.55 -13.08
CA THR A 170 -4.62 5.61 -13.52
C THR A 170 -4.68 5.61 -15.04
N LEU A 171 -4.83 4.41 -15.63
CA LEU A 171 -5.23 4.28 -17.04
C LEU A 171 -6.46 5.14 -17.31
N LYS A 172 -6.40 5.97 -18.36
CA LYS A 172 -7.52 6.77 -18.84
C LYS A 172 -8.66 5.86 -19.29
N SER A 173 -9.90 6.36 -19.25
CA SER A 173 -11.09 5.61 -19.72
C SER A 173 -11.15 5.59 -21.25
N GLU A 174 -10.34 4.73 -21.86
CA GLU A 174 -10.15 4.59 -23.30
C GLU A 174 -10.40 3.13 -23.74
N PRO A 175 -10.60 2.84 -25.04
CA PRO A 175 -10.70 1.49 -25.57
C PRO A 175 -9.54 0.59 -25.17
N LEU A 176 -9.77 -0.73 -25.12
CA LEU A 176 -8.81 -1.71 -24.60
C LEU A 176 -7.42 -1.55 -25.22
N PHE A 177 -7.29 -1.44 -26.54
CA PHE A 177 -5.98 -1.38 -27.19
C PHE A 177 -5.19 -0.09 -26.87
N ASN A 178 -5.85 1.04 -26.63
CA ASN A 178 -5.17 2.26 -26.14
C ASN A 178 -4.66 2.08 -24.70
N GLN A 179 -5.46 1.42 -23.86
CA GLN A 179 -5.05 1.07 -22.50
C GLN A 179 -3.91 0.05 -22.48
N LEU A 180 -3.92 -0.95 -23.37
CA LEU A 180 -2.82 -1.92 -23.53
C LEU A 180 -1.55 -1.26 -24.08
N ARG A 181 -1.67 -0.36 -25.06
CA ARG A 181 -0.57 0.50 -25.51
C ARG A 181 0.02 1.31 -24.35
N THR A 182 -0.82 1.88 -23.50
CA THR A 182 -0.39 2.59 -22.28
C THR A 182 0.29 1.64 -21.28
N LEU A 183 -0.03 0.35 -21.24
CA LEU A 183 0.73 -0.62 -20.44
C LEU A 183 2.11 -0.92 -21.05
N LEU A 184 2.23 -0.95 -22.38
CA LEU A 184 3.53 -1.13 -23.05
C LEU A 184 4.47 0.05 -22.79
N THR A 185 3.99 1.30 -22.81
CA THR A 185 4.87 2.45 -22.54
C THR A 185 5.48 2.41 -21.13
N LEU A 186 4.76 1.84 -20.15
CA LEU A 186 5.22 1.63 -18.77
C LEU A 186 6.18 0.43 -18.59
N CYS A 187 6.51 -0.32 -19.64
CA CYS A 187 7.47 -1.44 -19.57
C CYS A 187 8.96 -1.02 -19.55
N HIS A 188 9.27 0.27 -19.53
CA HIS A 188 10.67 0.73 -19.54
C HIS A 188 11.43 0.40 -18.25
N VAL A 189 12.77 0.35 -18.36
CA VAL A 189 13.70 0.11 -17.25
C VAL A 189 14.46 1.36 -16.79
N SER A 190 14.20 2.52 -17.41
CA SER A 190 14.75 3.82 -17.03
C SER A 190 14.20 4.32 -15.68
N THR A 191 15.06 4.89 -14.85
CA THR A 191 14.67 5.62 -13.63
C THR A 191 14.11 7.02 -13.94
N GLY A 192 13.49 7.66 -12.94
CA GLY A 192 12.98 9.03 -13.02
C GLY A 192 11.59 9.17 -13.64
N ASN A 193 11.05 8.10 -14.21
CA ASN A 193 9.75 8.06 -14.90
C ASN A 193 8.92 6.87 -14.38
N GLN A 194 7.59 6.99 -14.38
CA GLN A 194 6.69 5.95 -13.86
C GLN A 194 6.76 4.69 -14.72
N GLY A 195 7.20 3.57 -14.15
CA GLY A 195 7.34 2.30 -14.87
C GLY A 195 7.06 1.08 -14.00
N LEU A 196 6.60 -0.01 -14.60
CA LEU A 196 6.18 -1.22 -13.88
C LEU A 196 7.35 -1.89 -13.16
N PHE A 197 8.46 -2.11 -13.87
CA PHE A 197 9.67 -2.71 -13.32
C PHE A 197 10.37 -1.75 -12.33
N GLY A 198 10.37 -0.45 -12.63
CA GLY A 198 10.84 0.58 -11.70
C GLY A 198 10.06 0.59 -10.38
N SER A 199 8.73 0.47 -10.43
CA SER A 199 7.87 0.37 -9.25
C SER A 199 8.18 -0.86 -8.39
N LEU A 200 8.46 -2.01 -9.01
CA LEU A 200 8.86 -3.22 -8.30
C LEU A 200 10.23 -3.05 -7.62
N ALA A 201 11.23 -2.61 -8.38
CA ALA A 201 12.59 -2.40 -7.91
C ALA A 201 12.67 -1.38 -6.76
N VAL A 202 11.99 -0.23 -6.90
CA VAL A 202 11.94 0.80 -5.85
C VAL A 202 11.17 0.32 -4.62
N ASN A 203 10.05 -0.39 -4.78
CA ASN A 203 9.35 -0.94 -3.63
C ASN A 203 10.19 -2.03 -2.91
N GLY A 204 10.91 -2.89 -3.64
CA GLY A 204 11.84 -3.86 -3.04
C GLY A 204 12.90 -3.15 -2.20
N LEU A 205 13.61 -2.19 -2.79
CA LEU A 205 14.62 -1.36 -2.13
C LEU A 205 14.07 -0.61 -0.91
N TYR A 206 12.84 -0.11 -0.99
CA TYR A 206 12.13 0.53 0.12
C TYR A 206 11.84 -0.45 1.28
N GLN A 207 11.30 -1.64 1.00
CA GLN A 207 11.00 -2.62 2.06
C GLN A 207 12.28 -3.12 2.74
N ASP A 208 13.35 -3.31 1.98
CA ASP A 208 14.69 -3.63 2.49
C ASP A 208 15.23 -2.55 3.44
N GLY A 209 15.15 -1.27 3.04
CA GLY A 209 15.57 -0.16 3.89
C GLY A 209 14.65 0.06 5.10
N VAL A 210 13.34 -0.23 4.99
CA VAL A 210 12.39 -0.27 6.11
C VAL A 210 12.77 -1.35 7.12
N LYS A 211 13.14 -2.55 6.64
CA LYS A 211 13.64 -3.64 7.48
C LYS A 211 14.92 -3.24 8.21
N ARG A 212 15.93 -2.76 7.49
CA ARG A 212 17.20 -2.28 8.08
C ARG A 212 16.99 -1.15 9.09
N THR A 213 16.09 -0.21 8.81
CA THR A 213 15.71 0.87 9.75
C THR A 213 15.13 0.32 11.06
N LYS A 214 14.27 -0.72 11.00
CA LYS A 214 13.70 -1.37 12.19
C LYS A 214 14.77 -2.15 12.97
N GLU A 215 15.62 -2.90 12.28
CA GLU A 215 16.72 -3.66 12.88
C GLU A 215 17.72 -2.74 13.60
N MET A 216 18.17 -1.67 12.95
CA MET A 216 19.03 -0.64 13.54
C MET A 216 18.44 -0.05 14.82
N ARG A 217 17.14 0.29 14.80
CA ARG A 217 16.43 0.83 15.97
C ARG A 217 16.29 -0.18 17.11
N SER A 218 16.07 -1.47 16.81
CA SER A 218 16.04 -2.54 17.82
C SER A 218 17.40 -2.77 18.51
N ARG A 219 18.50 -2.32 17.88
CA ARG A 219 19.86 -2.31 18.44
C ARG A 219 20.22 -0.98 19.13
N GLY A 220 19.24 -0.10 19.38
CA GLY A 220 19.44 1.22 20.00
C GLY A 220 19.98 2.32 19.05
N GLY A 221 20.12 2.04 17.75
CA GLY A 221 20.66 2.98 16.78
C GLY A 221 19.71 4.14 16.43
N VAL A 222 20.26 5.33 16.23
CA VAL A 222 19.50 6.54 15.84
C VAL A 222 19.23 6.53 14.32
N THR A 223 17.95 6.48 13.96
CA THR A 223 17.49 6.30 12.57
C THR A 223 16.46 7.34 12.16
N GLY A 224 16.35 7.64 10.87
CA GLY A 224 15.21 8.38 10.32
C GLY A 224 13.85 7.74 10.61
N THR A 225 12.80 8.56 10.65
CA THR A 225 11.42 8.10 10.86
C THR A 225 10.89 7.39 9.61
N ILE A 226 10.21 6.25 9.79
CA ILE A 226 9.53 5.56 8.69
C ILE A 226 8.12 6.13 8.57
N ASN A 227 7.78 6.72 7.42
CA ASN A 227 6.43 7.17 7.15
C ASN A 227 5.52 5.97 6.81
N ALA A 228 4.64 5.59 7.74
CA ALA A 228 3.74 4.44 7.58
C ALA A 228 2.72 4.62 6.43
N ALA A 229 2.24 5.84 6.18
CA ALA A 229 1.35 6.12 5.05
C ALA A 229 2.07 5.93 3.71
N LYS A 230 3.37 6.29 3.63
CA LYS A 230 4.24 5.96 2.48
C LYS A 230 4.41 4.43 2.33
N THR A 231 4.65 3.69 3.41
CA THR A 231 4.71 2.22 3.38
C THR A 231 3.44 1.61 2.78
N VAL A 232 2.27 2.04 3.25
CA VAL A 232 0.96 1.58 2.76
C VAL A 232 0.75 1.98 1.31
N ARG A 233 1.05 3.24 0.93
CA ARG A 233 0.87 3.74 -0.45
C ARG A 233 1.75 2.99 -1.45
N MET A 234 3.03 2.77 -1.16
CA MET A 234 3.93 2.03 -2.05
C MET A 234 3.52 0.57 -2.21
N THR A 235 3.17 -0.09 -1.11
CA THR A 235 2.66 -1.47 -1.12
C THR A 235 1.37 -1.59 -1.93
N ASN A 236 0.43 -0.64 -1.76
CA ASN A 236 -0.83 -0.61 -2.50
C ASN A 236 -0.66 -0.30 -3.99
N ILE A 237 0.31 0.52 -4.40
CA ILE A 237 0.62 0.73 -5.83
C ILE A 237 1.08 -0.59 -6.46
N VAL A 238 2.02 -1.31 -5.84
CA VAL A 238 2.49 -2.59 -6.38
C VAL A 238 1.36 -3.61 -6.44
N LYS A 239 0.64 -3.81 -5.32
CA LYS A 239 -0.44 -4.82 -5.20
C LYS A 239 -1.64 -4.53 -6.11
N ASN A 240 -2.11 -3.28 -6.14
CA ASN A 240 -3.40 -2.93 -6.73
C ASN A 240 -3.28 -2.28 -8.13
N LYS A 241 -2.07 -2.01 -8.62
CA LYS A 241 -1.82 -1.56 -10.00
C LYS A 241 -0.81 -2.45 -10.71
N VAL A 242 0.46 -2.41 -10.29
CA VAL A 242 1.59 -3.00 -11.02
C VAL A 242 1.38 -4.51 -11.25
N THR A 243 0.97 -5.27 -10.23
CA THR A 243 0.65 -6.70 -10.36
C THR A 243 -0.51 -6.98 -11.32
N LEU A 244 -1.50 -6.09 -11.45
CA LEU A 244 -2.66 -6.25 -12.34
C LEU A 244 -2.32 -5.86 -13.79
N TYR A 245 -1.38 -4.94 -13.96
CA TYR A 245 -0.86 -4.50 -15.26
C TYR A 245 0.11 -5.52 -15.85
N LEU A 246 1.04 -6.05 -15.05
CA LEU A 246 1.95 -7.13 -15.46
C LEU A 246 1.20 -8.41 -15.87
N ARG A 247 0.05 -8.71 -15.24
CA ARG A 247 -0.82 -9.84 -15.66
C ARG A 247 -1.38 -9.67 -17.08
N GLN A 248 -1.79 -8.46 -17.44
CA GLN A 248 -2.30 -8.17 -18.79
C GLN A 248 -1.17 -8.19 -19.82
N LEU A 249 0.01 -7.63 -19.48
CA LEU A 249 1.19 -7.69 -20.34
C LEU A 249 1.73 -9.11 -20.55
N TYR A 250 1.67 -9.97 -19.53
CA TYR A 250 2.02 -11.38 -19.66
C TYR A 250 1.07 -12.11 -20.63
N TRP A 251 -0.23 -11.83 -20.55
CA TRP A 251 -1.18 -12.33 -21.56
C TRP A 251 -0.88 -11.76 -22.95
N MET A 252 -0.65 -10.45 -23.10
CA MET A 252 -0.28 -9.85 -24.39
C MET A 252 0.95 -10.52 -25.00
N HIS A 253 1.99 -10.74 -24.19
CA HIS A 253 3.22 -11.42 -24.62
C HIS A 253 3.00 -12.91 -24.98
N SER A 254 2.04 -13.59 -24.32
CA SER A 254 1.67 -14.97 -24.69
C SER A 254 0.94 -15.08 -26.04
N VAL A 255 0.28 -14.01 -26.49
CA VAL A 255 -0.38 -13.93 -27.82
C VAL A 255 0.57 -13.35 -28.87
N VAL A 256 1.37 -12.36 -28.49
CA VAL A 256 2.28 -11.59 -29.36
C VAL A 256 3.65 -11.47 -28.67
N PRO A 257 4.55 -12.45 -28.82
CA PRO A 257 5.83 -12.46 -28.09
C PRO A 257 6.74 -11.26 -28.39
N THR A 258 6.65 -10.69 -29.58
CA THR A 258 7.43 -9.53 -30.05
C THR A 258 7.08 -8.21 -29.34
N VAL A 259 5.93 -8.12 -28.68
CA VAL A 259 5.35 -6.84 -28.22
C VAL A 259 6.11 -6.17 -27.07
N ILE A 260 6.91 -6.93 -26.31
CA ILE A 260 7.71 -6.41 -25.19
C ILE A 260 9.18 -6.36 -25.59
N LYS A 261 9.74 -5.15 -25.63
CA LYS A 261 11.15 -4.92 -25.99
C LYS A 261 12.09 -5.51 -24.92
N GLN A 262 13.24 -6.03 -25.38
CA GLN A 262 14.35 -6.46 -24.52
C GLN A 262 14.98 -5.27 -23.77
N PRO A 263 15.64 -5.47 -22.61
CA PRO A 263 16.05 -4.36 -21.72
C PRO A 263 16.90 -3.27 -22.38
N HIS A 264 17.82 -3.64 -23.28
CA HIS A 264 18.67 -2.70 -24.02
C HIS A 264 17.88 -1.73 -24.92
N ALA A 265 16.66 -2.12 -25.33
CA ALA A 265 15.76 -1.32 -26.15
C ALA A 265 14.62 -0.69 -25.34
N ALA A 266 14.44 -1.06 -24.07
CA ALA A 266 13.34 -0.64 -23.19
C ALA A 266 13.67 0.63 -22.38
N SER A 267 14.26 1.65 -23.01
CA SER A 267 14.40 2.99 -22.38
C SER A 267 13.06 3.74 -22.38
N PHE A 268 12.91 4.73 -21.49
CA PHE A 268 11.72 5.60 -21.48
C PHE A 268 11.48 6.25 -22.86
N ASP A 269 12.53 6.79 -23.48
CA ASP A 269 12.43 7.44 -24.79
C ASP A 269 12.09 6.50 -25.94
N ASN A 270 12.47 5.22 -25.85
CA ASN A 270 12.11 4.19 -26.82
C ASN A 270 10.73 3.56 -26.56
N MET A 271 10.16 3.74 -25.37
CA MET A 271 8.88 3.15 -24.96
C MET A 271 7.73 4.16 -24.93
N LYS A 272 7.98 5.47 -24.76
CA LYS A 272 6.94 6.52 -24.83
C LYS A 272 6.19 6.53 -26.18
N SER A 273 6.87 6.10 -27.25
CA SER A 273 6.34 5.93 -28.61
C SER A 273 6.00 4.47 -28.96
N ALA A 274 5.94 3.55 -27.99
CA ALA A 274 5.51 2.18 -28.25
C ALA A 274 4.06 2.16 -28.77
N GLU A 275 3.81 1.33 -29.79
CA GLU A 275 2.52 1.16 -30.45
C GLU A 275 2.15 -0.34 -30.46
N LEU A 276 0.89 -0.63 -30.81
CA LEU A 276 0.45 -1.95 -31.27
C LEU A 276 0.13 -1.78 -32.75
N GLY A 277 0.85 -2.46 -33.64
CA GLY A 277 0.54 -2.46 -35.07
C GLY A 277 -0.77 -3.18 -35.38
N GLU A 278 -1.21 -3.10 -36.63
CA GLU A 278 -2.50 -3.66 -37.05
C GLU A 278 -2.53 -5.19 -36.90
N ASP A 279 -1.43 -5.88 -37.20
CA ASP A 279 -1.29 -7.32 -37.02
C ASP A 279 -1.27 -7.74 -35.54
N GLU A 280 -0.59 -7.01 -34.66
CA GLU A 280 -0.64 -7.26 -33.22
C GLU A 280 -2.04 -7.01 -32.65
N GLN A 281 -2.72 -5.94 -33.07
CA GLN A 281 -4.10 -5.66 -32.68
C GLN A 281 -5.06 -6.75 -33.17
N LYS A 282 -4.89 -7.24 -34.40
CA LYS A 282 -5.67 -8.34 -34.96
C LYS A 282 -5.45 -9.65 -34.20
N ALA A 283 -4.19 -10.03 -33.94
CA ALA A 283 -3.87 -11.23 -33.16
C ALA A 283 -4.45 -11.16 -31.74
N LEU A 284 -4.37 -10.00 -31.07
CA LEU A 284 -5.00 -9.77 -29.78
C LEU A 284 -6.54 -9.82 -29.87
N ALA A 285 -7.16 -9.27 -30.91
CA ALA A 285 -8.61 -9.34 -31.12
C ALA A 285 -9.11 -10.77 -31.33
N GLU A 286 -8.37 -11.59 -32.09
CA GLU A 286 -8.66 -13.01 -32.26
C GLU A 286 -8.51 -13.79 -30.95
N ALA A 287 -7.45 -13.55 -30.17
CA ALA A 287 -7.25 -14.18 -28.87
C ALA A 287 -8.37 -13.81 -27.86
N LEU A 288 -8.82 -12.55 -27.87
CA LEU A 288 -9.95 -12.08 -27.04
C LEU A 288 -11.26 -12.77 -27.42
N ARG A 289 -11.48 -13.04 -28.72
CA ARG A 289 -12.65 -13.81 -29.20
C ARG A 289 -12.55 -15.27 -28.77
N ARG A 290 -11.40 -15.92 -28.94
CA ARG A 290 -11.18 -17.32 -28.47
C ARG A 290 -11.46 -17.45 -26.96
N ILE A 291 -10.95 -16.53 -26.13
CA ILE A 291 -11.29 -16.45 -24.70
C ILE A 291 -12.80 -16.30 -24.46
N ALA A 292 -13.47 -15.46 -25.26
CA ALA A 292 -14.92 -15.26 -25.14
C ALA A 292 -15.74 -16.48 -25.59
N ASP A 293 -15.21 -17.32 -26.48
CA ASP A 293 -15.85 -18.57 -26.91
C ASP A 293 -15.57 -19.72 -25.94
N GLU A 294 -14.31 -19.88 -25.48
CA GLU A 294 -13.89 -20.89 -24.50
C GLU A 294 -14.59 -20.76 -23.15
N ASP A 295 -14.75 -19.53 -22.64
CA ASP A 295 -15.51 -19.26 -21.40
C ASP A 295 -17.01 -19.00 -21.65
N VAL A 296 -17.52 -19.30 -22.84
CA VAL A 296 -18.95 -19.23 -23.24
C VAL A 296 -19.59 -17.87 -22.90
N LEU A 297 -18.86 -16.78 -23.15
CA LEU A 297 -19.30 -15.42 -22.87
C LEU A 297 -20.34 -14.98 -23.91
N ALA A 298 -21.38 -14.30 -23.43
CA ALA A 298 -22.55 -13.89 -24.23
C ALA A 298 -22.18 -13.18 -25.55
N PRO A 299 -23.00 -13.28 -26.62
CA PRO A 299 -22.67 -12.70 -27.94
C PRO A 299 -22.42 -11.18 -27.92
N ASN A 300 -23.00 -10.46 -26.97
CA ASN A 300 -22.82 -9.02 -26.75
C ASN A 300 -21.73 -8.67 -25.71
N HIS A 301 -20.99 -9.65 -25.18
CA HIS A 301 -19.99 -9.42 -24.14
C HIS A 301 -18.81 -8.59 -24.68
N ALA A 302 -18.40 -7.56 -23.91
CA ALA A 302 -17.47 -6.54 -24.38
C ALA A 302 -16.13 -7.07 -24.94
N LEU A 303 -15.61 -8.20 -24.45
CA LEU A 303 -14.36 -8.79 -24.98
C LEU A 303 -14.45 -9.26 -26.45
N ARG A 304 -15.66 -9.44 -27.00
CA ARG A 304 -15.85 -9.75 -28.43
C ARG A 304 -15.59 -8.55 -29.35
N ASP A 305 -15.56 -7.35 -28.78
CA ASP A 305 -15.37 -6.05 -29.43
C ASP A 305 -14.32 -5.19 -28.68
N PRO A 306 -13.05 -5.20 -29.12
CA PRO A 306 -11.98 -4.45 -28.46
C PRO A 306 -12.18 -2.93 -28.34
N ILE A 307 -13.10 -2.34 -29.13
CA ILE A 307 -13.46 -0.91 -29.05
C ILE A 307 -14.32 -0.65 -27.80
N LYS A 308 -15.20 -1.61 -27.46
CA LYS A 308 -16.06 -1.56 -26.27
C LYS A 308 -15.42 -2.19 -25.02
N ALA A 309 -14.40 -3.04 -25.20
CA ALA A 309 -13.65 -3.62 -24.10
C ALA A 309 -12.79 -2.58 -23.35
N THR A 310 -12.46 -2.89 -22.09
CA THR A 310 -11.45 -2.15 -21.30
C THR A 310 -10.52 -3.11 -20.58
N SER A 311 -9.34 -2.63 -20.19
CA SER A 311 -8.36 -3.31 -19.34
C SER A 311 -8.98 -3.89 -18.06
N SER A 312 -10.01 -3.24 -17.50
CA SER A 312 -10.80 -3.78 -16.39
C SER A 312 -11.49 -5.10 -16.74
N VAL A 313 -12.23 -5.15 -17.85
CA VAL A 313 -12.95 -6.34 -18.29
C VAL A 313 -11.97 -7.47 -18.65
N LEU A 314 -10.88 -7.14 -19.33
CA LEU A 314 -9.81 -8.10 -19.64
C LEU A 314 -9.20 -8.68 -18.36
N ARG A 315 -8.73 -7.82 -17.44
CA ARG A 315 -8.16 -8.21 -16.15
C ARG A 315 -9.10 -9.13 -15.36
N ASP A 316 -10.39 -8.80 -15.33
CA ASP A 316 -11.36 -9.54 -14.54
C ASP A 316 -11.68 -10.91 -15.18
N GLN A 317 -11.54 -11.07 -16.50
CA GLN A 317 -11.55 -12.37 -17.17
C GLN A 317 -10.24 -13.15 -16.97
N LEU A 318 -9.07 -12.51 -17.14
CA LEU A 318 -7.74 -13.10 -16.85
C LEU A 318 -7.62 -13.62 -15.41
N LYS A 319 -8.40 -13.05 -14.48
CA LYS A 319 -8.53 -13.52 -13.09
C LYS A 319 -9.41 -14.77 -12.98
N LYS A 320 -10.52 -14.89 -13.72
CA LYS A 320 -11.36 -16.11 -13.73
C LYS A 320 -10.61 -17.31 -14.30
N MET A 321 -9.81 -17.09 -15.35
CA MET A 321 -9.07 -18.14 -16.04
C MET A 321 -7.81 -18.64 -15.30
N SER A 322 -7.43 -18.04 -14.17
CA SER A 322 -6.12 -18.27 -13.54
C SER A 322 -5.91 -19.73 -13.14
N GLY A 323 -4.98 -20.41 -13.83
CA GLY A 323 -4.63 -21.80 -13.56
C GLY A 323 -4.60 -22.70 -14.80
N ARG A 324 -5.20 -22.27 -15.93
CA ARG A 324 -5.04 -22.97 -17.23
C ARG A 324 -3.69 -22.61 -17.89
N PRO A 325 -3.14 -23.44 -18.79
CA PRO A 325 -2.00 -23.06 -19.64
C PRO A 325 -2.25 -21.74 -20.37
N GLY A 326 -1.21 -20.92 -20.56
CA GLY A 326 -1.31 -19.59 -21.19
C GLY A 326 -2.01 -18.50 -20.35
N THR A 327 -2.54 -18.82 -19.16
CA THR A 327 -3.23 -17.84 -18.31
C THR A 327 -2.33 -17.21 -17.25
N THR A 328 -2.83 -16.19 -16.56
CA THR A 328 -2.00 -15.38 -15.65
C THR A 328 -1.68 -16.14 -14.34
N GLY A 329 -0.51 -16.78 -14.29
CA GLY A 329 -0.02 -17.50 -13.13
C GLY A 329 0.32 -16.61 -11.91
N PRO A 330 0.92 -17.17 -10.85
CA PRO A 330 1.49 -16.38 -9.75
C PRO A 330 2.49 -15.32 -10.25
N ILE A 331 2.54 -14.14 -9.60
CA ILE A 331 3.33 -13.01 -10.12
C ILE A 331 4.85 -13.30 -10.16
N ASN A 332 5.34 -14.17 -9.28
CA ASN A 332 6.73 -14.66 -9.30
C ASN A 332 7.02 -15.55 -10.53
N VAL A 333 6.03 -16.26 -11.08
CA VAL A 333 6.20 -17.03 -12.33
C VAL A 333 6.35 -16.08 -13.52
N ILE A 334 5.49 -15.05 -13.59
CA ILE A 334 5.58 -13.98 -14.59
C ILE A 334 6.95 -13.29 -14.52
N LEU A 335 7.41 -12.90 -13.32
CA LEU A 335 8.70 -12.23 -13.12
C LEU A 335 9.92 -13.17 -13.24
N SER A 336 9.71 -14.49 -13.38
CA SER A 336 10.76 -15.46 -13.67
C SER A 336 10.86 -15.81 -15.17
N SER A 337 9.84 -15.48 -15.97
CA SER A 337 9.87 -15.69 -17.43
C SER A 337 10.54 -14.53 -18.15
N SER A 338 11.10 -14.80 -19.32
CA SER A 338 11.60 -13.75 -20.21
C SER A 338 10.43 -13.06 -20.94
N PRO A 339 10.53 -11.77 -21.31
CA PRO A 339 11.57 -10.80 -20.98
C PRO A 339 11.42 -10.16 -19.58
N PHE A 340 10.37 -10.50 -18.83
CA PHE A 340 10.02 -9.86 -17.55
C PHE A 340 11.14 -9.98 -16.49
N ARG A 341 11.83 -11.12 -16.44
CA ARG A 341 12.98 -11.37 -15.56
C ARG A 341 14.15 -10.43 -15.88
N GLU A 342 14.51 -10.31 -17.15
CA GLU A 342 15.62 -9.46 -17.60
C GLU A 342 15.28 -7.97 -17.42
N LEU A 343 14.03 -7.58 -17.67
CA LEU A 343 13.54 -6.21 -17.46
C LEU A 343 13.51 -5.84 -15.97
N LEU A 344 13.10 -6.76 -15.08
CA LEU A 344 13.17 -6.53 -13.63
C LEU A 344 14.62 -6.39 -13.15
N ALA A 345 15.53 -7.26 -13.62
CA ALA A 345 16.95 -7.22 -13.22
C ALA A 345 17.63 -5.90 -13.63
N GLU A 346 17.39 -5.42 -14.85
CA GLU A 346 17.93 -4.15 -15.34
C GLU A 346 17.30 -2.95 -14.62
N ALA A 347 15.99 -2.97 -14.36
CA ALA A 347 15.34 -1.93 -13.55
C ALA A 347 15.87 -1.91 -12.10
N GLU A 348 16.09 -3.06 -11.47
CA GLU A 348 16.73 -3.16 -10.15
C GLU A 348 18.15 -2.59 -10.15
N LYS A 349 18.96 -2.90 -11.16
CA LYS A 349 20.30 -2.34 -11.35
C LYS A 349 20.26 -0.82 -11.46
N ASN A 350 19.38 -0.26 -12.30
CA ASN A 350 19.27 1.18 -12.52
C ASN A 350 18.77 1.91 -11.26
N VAL A 351 17.77 1.35 -10.57
CA VAL A 351 17.26 1.86 -9.30
C VAL A 351 18.33 1.82 -8.20
N LYS A 352 19.08 0.72 -8.09
CA LYS A 352 20.22 0.59 -7.15
C LYS A 352 21.41 1.47 -7.51
N ALA A 353 21.52 1.95 -8.75
CA ALA A 353 22.54 2.94 -9.14
C ALA A 353 22.12 4.38 -8.79
N LYS A 354 20.82 4.71 -8.95
CA LYS A 354 20.26 6.03 -8.61
C LYS A 354 20.14 6.29 -7.11
N TYR A 355 19.90 5.25 -6.31
CA TYR A 355 19.59 5.35 -4.87
C TYR A 355 20.68 4.68 -3.99
N LYS A 356 21.95 4.86 -4.34
CA LYS A 356 23.11 4.52 -3.51
C LYS A 356 23.69 5.78 -2.88
#